data_AF-A0A1Q4R4D4-F1
#
_entry.id   AF-A0A1Q4R4D4-F1
#
_cell.length_a   1.000
_cell.length_b   1.000
_cell.length_c   1.000
_cell.angle_alpha   90.00
_cell.angle_beta   90.00
_cell.angle_gamma   90.00
#
_symmetry.space_group_name_H-M   'P 1'
#
loop_
_entity.id
_entity.type
_entity.pdbx_description
1 polymer ?
#
loop_
_entity_poly.entity_id
_entity_poly.type
_entity_poly.pdbx_seq_one_letter_code
_entity_poly.pdbx_strand_id
1 'polypeptide(L)' 'MAGRKLTFKREVVLDKAMALFWEKGYPATGLTELLECMGIKRQSLYNTFGNKHGLFLEAIAHYSSTIVKN' A
#
# COMPACT_ATOMS: atom_id res chain seq x y z
N MET A 1 -19.49 -12.67 11.74
CA MET A 1 -18.33 -12.92 10.86
C MET A 1 -17.14 -12.14 11.40
N ALA A 2 -16.22 -12.80 12.13
CA ALA A 2 -15.07 -12.13 12.72
C ALA A 2 -14.06 -11.77 11.62
N GLY A 3 -13.84 -10.47 11.41
CA GLY A 3 -12.85 -9.95 10.48
C GLY A 3 -11.49 -10.59 10.77
N ARG A 4 -10.96 -11.32 9.80
CA ARG A 4 -9.62 -11.92 9.84
C ARG A 4 -8.65 -10.80 10.22
N LYS A 5 -8.03 -10.88 11.40
CA LYS A 5 -7.03 -9.92 11.88
C LYS A 5 -6.03 -9.66 10.75
N LEU A 6 -6.04 -8.45 10.19
CA LEU A 6 -4.97 -8.00 9.31
C LEU A 6 -3.70 -8.06 10.15
N THR A 7 -2.77 -8.93 9.80
CA THR A 7 -1.49 -9.10 10.52
C THR A 7 -0.55 -7.90 10.34
N PHE A 8 -0.99 -6.84 9.67
CA PHE A 8 -0.23 -5.64 9.38
C PHE A 8 -1.05 -4.38 9.70
N LYS A 9 -0.35 -3.29 10.03
CA LYS A 9 -0.94 -1.95 10.13
C LYS A 9 -1.05 -1.35 8.73
N ARG A 10 -2.27 -1.01 8.30
CA ARG A 10 -2.56 -0.51 6.95
C ARG A 10 -1.76 0.76 6.61
N GLU A 11 -1.71 1.71 7.52
CA GLU A 11 -1.00 2.99 7.32
C GLU A 11 0.50 2.75 7.05
N VAL A 12 1.16 1.90 7.84
CA VAL A 12 2.58 1.53 7.64
C VAL A 12 2.82 0.91 6.25
N VAL A 13 1.86 0.12 5.77
CA VAL A 13 1.93 -0.48 4.44
C VAL A 13 1.78 0.58 3.34
N LEU A 14 0.85 1.54 3.53
CA LEU A 14 0.65 2.64 2.60
C LEU A 14 1.86 3.58 2.56
N ASP A 15 2.48 3.90 3.71
CA ASP A 15 3.70 4.71 3.77
C ASP A 15 4.83 4.10 2.92
N LYS A 16 5.03 2.78 3.07
CA LYS A 16 6.05 2.04 2.31
C LYS A 16 5.76 1.99 0.82
N ALA A 17 4.52 1.70 0.44
CA ALA A 17 4.11 1.68 -0.96
C ALA A 17 4.27 3.06 -1.62
N MET A 18 3.84 4.10 -0.90
CA MET A 18 3.91 5.50 -1.32
C MET A 18 5.37 5.93 -1.55
N ALA A 19 6.27 5.63 -0.61
CA ALA A 19 7.70 5.91 -0.76
C ALA A 19 8.30 5.24 -2.01
N LEU A 20 8.01 3.95 -2.22
CA LEU A 20 8.51 3.21 -3.38
C LEU A 20 7.95 3.74 -4.71
N PHE A 21 6.69 4.15 -4.74
CA PHE A 21 6.10 4.79 -5.91
C PHE A 21 6.70 6.17 -6.21
N TRP A 22 7.08 6.95 -5.19
CA TRP A 22 7.79 8.21 -5.42
C TRP A 22 9.21 8.02 -5.91
N GLU A 23 9.92 7.03 -5.37
CA GLU A 23 11.31 6.76 -5.75
C GLU A 23 11.41 6.27 -7.21
N LYS A 24 10.52 5.36 -7.61
CA LYS A 24 10.66 4.65 -8.90
C LYS A 24 9.62 5.04 -9.94
N GLY A 25 8.51 5.65 -9.52
CA GLY A 25 7.34 5.90 -10.37
C GLY A 25 6.44 4.66 -10.50
N TYR A 26 5.11 4.90 -10.57
CA TYR A 26 4.11 3.84 -10.66
C TYR A 26 4.38 2.79 -11.75
N PRO A 27 4.74 3.13 -13.01
CA PRO A 27 4.94 2.13 -14.05
C PRO A 27 6.13 1.19 -13.76
N ALA A 28 7.22 1.71 -13.19
CA ALA A 28 8.46 0.95 -12.96
C ALA A 28 8.44 0.09 -11.70
N THR A 29 7.51 0.33 -10.77
CA THR A 29 7.38 -0.47 -9.55
C THR A 29 6.70 -1.81 -9.81
N GLY A 30 7.37 -2.93 -9.54
CA GLY A 30 6.80 -4.27 -9.72
C GLY A 30 5.88 -4.71 -8.56
N LEU A 31 4.98 -5.67 -8.82
CA LEU A 31 4.15 -6.24 -7.75
C LEU A 31 4.99 -6.98 -6.69
N THR A 32 6.00 -7.74 -7.11
CA THR A 32 6.88 -8.48 -6.18
C THR A 32 7.63 -7.53 -5.26
N GLU A 33 8.22 -6.47 -5.83
CA GLU A 33 8.94 -5.44 -5.09
C GLU A 33 8.05 -4.73 -4.06
N LEU A 34 6.81 -4.42 -4.44
CA LEU A 34 5.81 -3.88 -3.52
C LEU A 34 5.56 -4.82 -2.34
N LEU A 35 5.34 -6.11 -2.61
CA LEU A 35 5.06 -7.11 -1.57
C LEU A 35 6.23 -7.25 -0.58
N GLU A 36 7.46 -7.26 -1.10
CA GLU A 36 8.69 -7.32 -0.31
C GLU A 36 8.86 -6.06 0.56
N CYS A 37 8.77 -4.87 -0.05
CA CYS A 37 8.90 -3.59 0.64
C CYS A 37 7.86 -3.44 1.77
N MET A 38 6.59 -3.73 1.45
CA MET A 38 5.47 -3.67 2.40
C MET A 38 5.52 -4.76 3.46
N GLY A 39 6.25 -5.86 3.22
CA GLY A 39 6.29 -7.02 4.12
C GLY A 39 4.97 -7.78 4.18
N ILE A 40 4.20 -7.80 3.09
CA ILE A 40 2.90 -8.48 3.02
C ILE A 40 2.87 -9.54 1.93
N LYS A 41 1.97 -10.51 2.08
CA LYS A 41 1.73 -11.54 1.07
C LYS A 41 0.79 -11.02 -0.02
N ARG A 42 0.90 -11.58 -1.23
CA ARG A 42 0.04 -11.24 -2.37
C ARG A 42 -1.46 -11.30 -2.06
N GLN A 43 -1.90 -12.32 -1.31
CA GLN A 43 -3.30 -12.46 -0.90
C GLN A 43 -3.78 -11.28 -0.05
N SER A 44 -2.93 -10.77 0.84
CA SER A 44 -3.25 -9.59 1.66
C SER A 44 -3.40 -8.35 0.78
N LEU A 45 -2.51 -8.15 -0.19
CA LEU A 45 -2.60 -7.03 -1.12
C LEU A 45 -3.93 -7.04 -1.86
N TYR A 46 -4.31 -8.17 -2.46
CA TYR A 46 -5.55 -8.27 -3.21
C TYR A 46 -6.80 -8.16 -2.33
N ASN A 47 -6.80 -8.75 -1.13
CA ASN A 47 -7.92 -8.63 -0.21
C ASN A 47 -8.11 -7.21 0.34
N THR A 48 -7.04 -6.42 0.43
CA THR A 48 -7.05 -5.12 1.13
C THR A 48 -7.04 -3.92 0.18
N PHE A 49 -6.42 -4.04 -0.98
CA PHE A 49 -6.22 -2.96 -1.95
C PHE A 49 -6.67 -3.34 -3.38
N GLY A 50 -7.14 -4.57 -3.59
CA GLY A 50 -7.64 -5.06 -4.88
C GLY A 50 -6.52 -5.41 -5.87
N ASN A 51 -5.70 -4.44 -6.27
CA ASN A 51 -4.58 -4.62 -7.20
C ASN A 51 -3.52 -3.51 -7.01
N LYS A 52 -2.47 -3.51 -7.84
CA LYS A 52 -1.42 -2.47 -7.80
C LYS A 52 -1.99 -1.05 -8.01
N HIS A 53 -2.97 -0.91 -8.90
CA HIS A 53 -3.61 0.38 -9.17
C HIS A 53 -4.42 0.87 -7.96
N GLY A 54 -5.21 -0.01 -7.34
CA GLY A 54 -5.95 0.31 -6.11
C GLY A 54 -5.00 0.70 -4.97
N LEU A 55 -3.91 -0.03 -4.78
CA LEU A 55 -2.87 0.33 -3.82
C LEU A 55 -2.26 1.72 -4.09
N PHE A 56 -2.03 2.06 -5.36
CA PHE A 56 -1.51 3.37 -5.75
C PHE A 56 -2.48 4.52 -5.43
N LEU A 57 -3.77 4.35 -5.74
CA LEU A 57 -4.79 5.35 -5.39
C LEU A 57 -4.90 5.55 -3.88
N GLU A 58 -4.87 4.45 -3.13
CA GLU A 58 -4.88 4.46 -1.67
C GLU A 58 -3.66 5.17 -1.08
N ALA A 59 -2.47 4.97 -1.67
CA ALA A 59 -1.25 5.66 -1.26
C ALA A 59 -1.33 7.18 -1.49
N ILE A 60 -1.95 7.63 -2.59
CA ILE A 60 -2.19 9.06 -2.86
C ILE A 60 -3.21 9.64 -1.87
N ALA A 61 -4.29 8.91 -1.60
CA ALA A 61 -5.30 9.32 -0.62
C ALA A 61 -4.69 9.42 0.79
N HIS A 62 -3.83 8.47 1.15
CA HIS A 62 -3.07 8.47 2.41
C HIS A 62 -2.21 9.71 2.54
N TYR A 63 -1.42 10.07 1.52
CA TYR A 63 -0.64 11.31 1.50
C TYR A 63 -1.51 12.55 1.74
N SER A 64 -2.65 12.63 1.05
CA SER A 64 -3.57 13.77 1.20
C SER A 64 -4.08 13.89 2.65
N SER A 65 -4.28 12.76 3.33
CA SER A 65 -4.72 12.74 4.72
C SER A 65 -3.62 13.06 5.74
N THR A 66 -2.34 12.82 5.40
CA THR A 66 -1.21 13.14 6.29
C THR A 66 -0.81 14.61 6.20
N ILE A 67 -0.97 15.25 5.04
CA ILE A 67 -0.62 16.67 4.86
C ILE A 67 -1.71 17.65 5.33
N VAL A 68 -2.99 17.26 5.31
CA VAL A 68 -4.12 18.14 5.71
C VAL A 68 -4.33 18.18 7.23
N LYS A 69 -3.64 17.34 8.00
CA LYS A 69 -3.73 17.29 9.47
C LYS A 69 -2.76 18.25 10.20
N ASN A 70 -2.11 19.17 9.49
CA ASN A 70 -1.25 20.21 10.07
C ASN A 70 -1.95 21.57 10.11
#